data_AF-A0A5B9YA74-F1
#
_entry.id   AF-A0A5B9YA74-F1
#
_cell.length_a   1.000
_cell.length_b   1.000
_cell.length_c   1.000
_cell.angle_alpha   90.00
_cell.angle_beta   90.00
_cell.angle_gamma   90.00
#
_symmetry.space_group_name_H-M   'P 1'
#
loop_
_entity.id
_entity.type
_entity.pdbx_description
1 polymer ?
#
loop_
_entity_poly.entity_id
_entity_poly.type
_entity_poly.pdbx_seq_one_letter_code
_entity_poly.pdbx_strand_id
1 'polypeptide(L)'
;MECGSMKKFTVLYSSTKDYEHMEYFSPVGALSLAGLSSAYVETAEFDCLLDSGLLYAQLLKESGIEVELHETIATMHGYDIAVNSNLVKNLMDKRVAFLKKVLFPQIILNTIKQSRQGESGLA
;
A
#
# COMPACT_ATOMS: atom_id res chain seq x y z
N MET A 1 15.30 13.98 10.68
CA MET A 1 14.56 14.72 11.72
C MET A 1 13.47 13.79 12.23
N GLU A 2 13.55 13.27 13.45
CA GLU A 2 12.53 12.33 13.95
C GLU A 2 11.35 13.09 14.59
N CYS A 3 10.14 12.83 14.12
CA CYS A 3 8.91 13.36 14.71
C CYS A 3 8.78 12.93 16.18
N GLY A 4 8.52 13.88 17.08
CA GLY A 4 8.46 13.64 18.53
C GLY A 4 7.46 12.55 18.93
N SER A 5 6.31 12.49 18.24
CA SER A 5 5.30 11.45 18.47
C SER A 5 5.78 10.06 18.03
N MET A 6 6.52 9.96 16.92
CA MET A 6 7.04 8.68 16.44
C MET A 6 8.06 8.06 17.39
N LYS A 7 8.91 8.88 18.04
CA LYS A 7 9.84 8.40 19.08
C LYS A 7 9.13 7.66 20.20
N LYS A 8 7.99 8.18 20.64
CA LYS A 8 7.17 7.55 21.69
C LYS A 8 6.65 6.18 21.23
N PHE A 9 6.11 6.10 20.01
CA PHE A 9 5.60 4.84 19.46
C PHE A 9 6.72 3.81 19.25
N THR A 10 7.89 4.23 18.78
CA THR A 10 9.07 3.36 18.64
C THR A 10 9.46 2.73 19.97
N VAL A 11 9.53 3.52 21.06
CA VAL A 11 9.88 3.01 22.40
C VAL A 11 8.83 2.02 22.93
N LEU A 12 7.55 2.25 22.66
CA LEU A 12 6.48 1.36 23.08
C LEU A 12 6.44 0.05 22.28
N TYR A 13 6.70 0.12 20.97
CA TYR A 13 6.66 -1.03 20.07
C TYR A 13 7.92 -1.90 20.18
N SER A 14 9.09 -1.30 20.35
CA SER A 14 10.37 -2.01 20.54
C SER A 14 10.98 -1.63 21.89
N SER A 15 10.45 -2.23 22.96
CA SER A 15 10.82 -1.93 24.34
C SER A 15 12.25 -2.35 24.70
N THR A 16 12.79 -3.36 24.02
CA THR A 16 14.12 -3.94 24.29
C THR A 16 15.23 -3.33 23.44
N LYS A 17 14.91 -2.50 22.44
CA LYS A 17 15.85 -2.02 21.41
C LYS A 17 16.65 -3.14 20.71
N ASP A 18 16.11 -4.36 20.73
CA ASP A 18 16.71 -5.49 20.05
C ASP A 18 16.26 -5.45 18.58
N TYR A 19 17.12 -4.87 17.74
CA TYR A 19 16.90 -4.77 16.30
C TYR A 19 17.51 -5.97 15.55
N GLU A 20 17.64 -7.11 16.21
CA GLU A 20 18.19 -8.34 15.60
C GLU A 20 17.46 -8.70 14.29
N HIS A 21 16.17 -8.36 14.21
CA HIS A 21 15.36 -8.43 12.99
C HIS A 21 14.83 -7.05 12.58
N MET A 22 15.73 -6.17 12.14
CA MET A 22 15.38 -4.81 11.70
C MET A 22 14.36 -4.81 10.56
N GLU A 23 14.33 -5.84 9.72
CA GLU A 23 13.39 -6.04 8.61
C GLU A 23 11.91 -6.13 9.06
N TYR A 24 11.64 -6.63 10.27
CA TYR A 24 10.28 -6.70 10.81
C TYR A 24 9.86 -5.39 11.50
N PHE A 25 10.83 -4.58 11.89
CA PHE A 25 10.57 -3.24 12.44
C PHE A 25 10.48 -2.18 11.33
N SER A 26 11.36 -2.26 10.34
CA SER A 26 11.43 -1.38 9.18
C SER A 26 11.69 -2.21 7.91
N PRO A 27 10.71 -2.35 7.00
CA PRO A 27 10.85 -3.21 5.83
C PRO A 27 11.93 -2.72 4.86
N VAL A 28 12.31 -1.44 4.92
CA VAL A 28 13.47 -0.89 4.20
C VAL A 28 14.79 -1.55 4.63
N GLY A 29 14.85 -2.11 5.85
CA GLY A 29 16.01 -2.85 6.35
C GLY A 29 16.12 -4.30 5.85
N ALA A 30 15.16 -4.78 5.06
CA ALA A 30 15.22 -6.13 4.50
C ALA A 30 16.37 -6.29 3.50
N LEU A 31 17.05 -7.45 3.53
CA LEU A 31 18.12 -7.78 2.58
C LEU A 31 17.64 -7.81 1.12
N SER A 32 16.35 -8.09 0.89
CA SER A 32 15.73 -8.07 -0.42
C SER A 32 14.22 -7.84 -0.30
N LEU A 33 13.65 -7.10 -1.25
CA LEU A 33 12.20 -6.92 -1.43
C LEU A 33 11.67 -7.68 -2.66
N ALA A 34 12.50 -8.52 -3.28
CA ALA A 34 12.10 -9.29 -4.46
C ALA A 34 11.02 -10.33 -4.13
N GLY A 35 10.12 -10.58 -5.08
CA GLY A 35 9.05 -11.57 -4.94
C GLY A 35 7.85 -11.13 -4.12
N LEU A 36 7.81 -9.87 -3.65
CA LEU A 36 6.60 -9.28 -3.07
C LEU A 36 5.51 -9.04 -4.14
N SER A 37 4.27 -8.92 -3.70
CA SER A 37 3.14 -8.60 -4.57
C SER A 37 3.19 -7.16 -5.07
N SER A 38 2.51 -6.87 -6.19
CA SER A 38 2.28 -5.49 -6.64
C SER A 38 1.73 -4.64 -5.49
N ALA A 39 2.22 -3.41 -5.35
CA ALA A 39 1.96 -2.56 -4.20
C ALA A 39 1.26 -1.26 -4.60
N TYR A 40 0.42 -0.77 -3.69
CA TYR A 40 -0.17 0.55 -3.73
C TYR A 40 0.34 1.32 -2.52
N VAL A 41 1.05 2.42 -2.77
CA VAL A 41 1.67 3.25 -1.71
C VAL A 41 1.07 4.64 -1.79
N GLU A 42 0.54 5.12 -0.68
CA GLU A 42 0.04 6.49 -0.55
C GLU A 42 0.83 7.24 0.50
N THR A 43 1.19 8.48 0.17
CA THR A 43 1.88 9.39 1.08
C THR A 43 1.10 10.70 1.23
N ALA A 44 1.37 11.44 2.30
CA ALA A 44 0.75 12.73 2.58
C ALA A 44 1.80 13.83 2.64
N GLU A 45 1.50 14.99 2.03
CA GLU A 45 2.44 16.12 1.91
C GLU A 45 2.94 16.62 3.27
N PHE A 46 2.05 16.75 4.26
CA PHE A 46 2.38 17.21 5.61
C PHE A 46 2.52 16.05 6.59
N ASP A 47 3.23 14.99 6.18
CA ASP A 47 3.52 13.83 6.99
C ASP A 47 5.02 13.67 7.23
N CYS A 48 5.41 13.46 8.48
CA CYS A 48 6.78 13.16 8.86
C CYS A 48 7.28 11.79 8.35
N LEU A 49 6.38 10.93 7.86
CA LEU A 49 6.70 9.64 7.26
C LEU A 49 6.83 9.70 5.73
N LEU A 50 6.63 10.87 5.11
CA LEU A 50 6.64 11.06 3.66
C LEU A 50 7.92 10.47 3.01
N ASP A 51 9.10 10.93 3.45
CA ASP A 51 10.38 10.50 2.87
C ASP A 51 10.59 8.98 2.96
N SER A 52 10.20 8.38 4.10
CA SER A 52 10.30 6.93 4.31
C SER A 52 9.34 6.16 3.39
N GLY A 53 8.13 6.68 3.18
CA GLY A 53 7.14 6.09 2.26
C GLY A 53 7.62 6.15 0.80
N LEU A 54 8.18 7.29 0.39
CA LEU A 54 8.77 7.47 -0.94
C LEU A 54 9.96 6.53 -1.15
N LEU A 55 10.86 6.43 -0.16
CA LEU A 55 12.00 5.53 -0.19
C LEU A 55 11.56 4.07 -0.34
N TYR A 56 10.57 3.63 0.43
CA TYR A 56 10.07 2.25 0.33
C TYR A 56 9.45 1.95 -1.03
N ALA A 57 8.64 2.88 -1.57
CA ALA A 57 8.07 2.74 -2.91
C ALA A 57 9.16 2.67 -4.00
N GLN A 58 10.24 3.43 -3.87
CA GLN A 58 11.39 3.37 -4.76
C GLN A 58 12.09 2.01 -4.69
N LEU A 59 12.41 1.53 -3.49
CA LEU A 59 13.11 0.24 -3.31
C LEU A 59 12.28 -0.95 -3.82
N LEU A 60 10.96 -0.90 -3.68
CA LEU A 60 10.06 -1.89 -4.29
C LEU A 60 10.17 -1.89 -5.82
N LYS A 61 10.12 -0.71 -6.46
CA LYS A 61 10.28 -0.58 -7.91
C LYS A 61 11.64 -1.10 -8.39
N GLU A 62 12.71 -0.75 -7.68
CA GLU A 62 14.07 -1.21 -7.98
C GLU A 62 14.21 -2.74 -7.83
N SER A 63 13.42 -3.35 -6.95
CA SER A 63 13.33 -4.80 -6.78
C SER A 63 12.43 -5.49 -7.81
N GLY A 64 11.95 -4.77 -8.83
CA GLY A 64 11.12 -5.29 -9.91
C GLY A 64 9.64 -5.42 -9.57
N ILE A 65 9.18 -4.84 -8.46
CA ILE A 65 7.77 -4.86 -8.06
C ILE A 65 6.99 -3.76 -8.79
N GLU A 66 5.79 -4.07 -9.28
CA GLU A 66 4.88 -3.07 -9.81
C GLU A 66 4.31 -2.24 -8.65
N VAL A 67 4.56 -0.92 -8.66
CA VAL A 67 4.12 -0.02 -7.59
C VAL A 67 3.32 1.15 -8.14
N GLU A 68 2.08 1.29 -7.67
CA GLU A 68 1.27 2.50 -7.82
C GLU A 68 1.54 3.44 -6.64
N LEU A 69 2.30 4.51 -6.89
CA LEU A 69 2.60 5.55 -5.89
C LEU A 69 1.65 6.72 -6.07
N HIS A 70 0.97 7.12 -4.98
CA HIS A 70 0.05 8.24 -4.95
C HIS A 70 0.41 9.22 -3.83
N GLU A 71 1.00 10.34 -4.23
CA GLU A 71 1.32 11.43 -3.32
C GLU A 71 0.11 12.35 -3.20
N THR A 72 -0.42 12.48 -1.99
CA THR A 72 -1.59 13.32 -1.73
C THR A 72 -1.18 14.74 -1.35
N ILE A 73 -1.82 15.72 -1.98
CA ILE A 73 -1.52 17.15 -1.82
C ILE A 73 -2.39 17.74 -0.71
N ALA A 74 -1.79 18.60 0.11
CA ALA A 74 -2.39 19.32 1.23
C ALA A 74 -3.04 18.42 2.29
N THR A 75 -2.49 17.22 2.51
CA THR A 75 -2.96 16.24 3.49
C THR A 75 -1.98 16.07 4.64
N MET A 76 -2.50 15.72 5.81
CA MET A 76 -1.69 15.33 6.98
C MET A 76 -1.62 13.81 7.13
N HIS A 77 -0.72 13.33 7.98
CA HIS A 77 -0.77 11.94 8.45
C HIS A 77 -2.17 11.59 8.98
N GLY A 78 -2.72 10.45 8.56
CA GLY A 78 -4.04 10.00 9.01
C GLY A 78 -5.23 10.81 8.45
N TYR A 79 -5.07 11.50 7.32
CA TYR A 79 -6.15 12.23 6.64
C TYR A 79 -7.42 11.40 6.38
N ASP A 80 -7.31 10.07 6.36
CA ASP A 80 -8.42 9.12 6.24
C ASP A 80 -9.49 9.29 7.35
N ILE A 81 -9.15 9.90 8.49
CA ILE A 81 -10.12 10.21 9.55
C ILE A 81 -11.25 11.14 9.07
N ALA A 82 -10.99 11.94 8.02
CA ALA A 82 -11.97 12.84 7.42
C ALA A 82 -12.91 12.10 6.44
N VAL A 83 -13.57 11.04 6.90
CA VAL A 83 -14.36 10.08 6.08
C VAL A 83 -15.42 10.71 5.16
N ASN A 84 -15.92 11.91 5.50
CA ASN A 84 -16.92 12.61 4.71
C ASN A 84 -16.33 13.51 3.61
N SER A 85 -15.01 13.71 3.59
CA SER A 85 -14.30 14.51 2.60
C SER A 85 -14.36 13.87 1.22
N ASN A 86 -14.60 14.69 0.19
CA ASN A 86 -14.56 14.23 -1.20
C ASN A 86 -13.17 13.71 -1.59
N LEU A 87 -12.11 14.28 -1.00
CA LEU A 87 -10.75 13.81 -1.22
C LEU A 87 -10.59 12.35 -0.78
N VAL A 88 -11.01 12.04 0.46
CA VAL A 88 -10.89 10.69 1.03
C VAL A 88 -11.73 9.69 0.25
N LYS A 89 -12.96 10.07 -0.16
CA LYS A 89 -13.81 9.22 -1.01
C LYS A 89 -13.13 8.89 -2.34
N ASN A 90 -12.57 9.89 -3.02
CA ASN A 90 -11.87 9.68 -4.29
C ASN A 90 -10.62 8.80 -4.14
N LEU A 91 -9.87 8.94 -3.03
CA LEU A 91 -8.70 8.09 -2.75
C LEU A 91 -9.13 6.66 -2.42
N MET A 92 -10.23 6.49 -1.67
CA MET A 92 -10.80 5.17 -1.41
C MET A 92 -11.21 4.46 -2.72
N ASP A 93 -11.80 5.18 -3.67
CA ASP A 93 -12.13 4.62 -4.98
C ASP A 93 -10.87 4.13 -5.73
N LYS A 94 -9.75 4.86 -5.64
CA LYS A 94 -8.46 4.42 -6.21
C LYS A 94 -7.93 3.16 -5.53
N ARG A 95 -7.93 3.11 -4.19
CA ARG A 95 -7.55 1.91 -3.41
C ARG A 95 -8.38 0.69 -3.83
N VAL A 96 -9.69 0.85 -3.93
CA VAL A 96 -10.60 -0.23 -4.36
C VAL A 96 -10.34 -0.64 -5.81
N ALA A 97 -10.09 0.31 -6.71
CA ALA A 97 -9.76 0.01 -8.10
C ALA A 97 -8.46 -0.80 -8.22
N PHE A 98 -7.42 -0.42 -7.48
CA PHE A 98 -6.16 -1.17 -7.40
C PHE A 98 -6.38 -2.60 -6.92
N LEU A 99 -7.10 -2.77 -5.80
CA LEU A 99 -7.39 -4.10 -5.25
C LEU A 99 -8.19 -4.95 -6.25
N LYS A 100 -9.18 -4.38 -6.94
CA LYS A 100 -9.92 -5.08 -8.00
C LYS A 100 -9.01 -5.51 -9.14
N LYS A 101 -8.08 -4.64 -9.57
CA LYS A 101 -7.10 -4.92 -10.62
C LYS A 101 -6.23 -6.13 -10.27
N VAL A 102 -5.71 -6.17 -9.04
CA VAL A 102 -4.75 -7.19 -8.59
C VAL A 102 -5.44 -8.51 -8.21
N LEU A 103 -6.57 -8.45 -7.51
CA LEU A 103 -7.27 -9.64 -7.01
C LEU A 103 -8.22 -10.28 -8.04
N PHE A 104 -8.74 -9.50 -8.97
CA PHE A 104 -9.67 -9.98 -10.00
C PHE A 104 -9.19 -9.58 -11.41
N PRO A 105 -8.09 -10.18 -11.90
CA PRO A 105 -7.62 -9.94 -13.25
C PRO A 105 -8.75 -10.23 -14.24
N GLN A 106 -8.88 -9.40 -15.28
CA GLN A 106 -9.94 -9.52 -16.29
C GLN A 106 -9.98 -10.92 -16.92
N ILE A 107 -8.86 -11.64 -16.93
CA ILE A 107 -8.75 -13.04 -17.35
C ILE A 107 -9.68 -13.95 -16.52
N ILE A 108 -9.66 -13.87 -15.18
CA ILE A 108 -10.52 -14.68 -14.31
C ILE A 108 -12.00 -14.33 -14.54
N LEU A 109 -12.31 -13.04 -14.66
CA LEU A 109 -13.68 -12.59 -14.92
C LEU A 109 -14.19 -13.06 -16.30
N ASN A 110 -13.33 -13.08 -17.31
CA ASN A 110 -13.67 -13.56 -18.64
C ASN A 110 -13.85 -15.09 -18.66
N THR A 111 -13.02 -15.84 -17.95
CA THR A 111 -13.17 -17.29 -17.81
C THR A 111 -14.49 -17.68 -17.13
N ILE A 112 -14.88 -16.99 -16.04
CA ILE A 112 -16.17 -17.23 -15.37
C ILE A 112 -17.35 -16.87 -16.28
N LYS A 113 -17.24 -15.81 -17.09
CA LYS A 113 -18.29 -15.44 -18.04
C LYS A 113 -18.45 -16.47 -19.16
N GLN A 114 -17.34 -17.01 -19.68
CA GLN A 114 -17.37 -18.06 -20.71
C GLN A 114 -17.95 -19.38 -20.18
N SER A 115 -17.59 -19.79 -18.96
CA SER A 115 -18.12 -21.05 -18.38
C SER A 115 -19.63 -20.99 -18.13
N ARG A 116 -20.17 -19.82 -17.77
CA ARG A 116 -21.63 -19.64 -17.58
C ARG A 116 -22.44 -19.56 -18.88
N GLN A 117 -21.82 -19.18 -20.00
CA GLN A 117 -22.49 -19.16 -21.32
C GLN A 117 -22.53 -20.55 -21.99
N GLY A 118 -21.67 -21.48 -21.58
CA GLY A 118 -21.69 -22.87 -22.08
C GLY A 118 -22.83 -23.73 -21.52
N GLU A 119 -23.43 -23.36 -20.39
CA GLU A 119 -24.50 -24.12 -19.73
C GLU A 119 -25.92 -23.74 -20.21
N SER A 120 -26.08 -22.64 -20.94
CA SER A 120 -27.39 -22.20 -21.47
C SER A 120 -27.69 -22.70 -22.90
N GLY A 121 -26.87 -23.60 -23.45
CA GLY A 121 -27.01 -24.15 -24.81
C GLY A 121 -27.56 -25.58 -24.88
N LEU A 122 -28.01 -26.15 -23.76
CA LEU A 122 -28.59 -27.50 -23.68
C LEU A 122 -30.04 -27.40 -23.18
N ALA A 123 -30.92 -26.82 -23.99
CA ALA A 123 -32.36 -26.86 -23.83
C ALA A 123 -33.04 -26.98 -25.19
#